data_AF-A0A968CPQ2-F1
#
_entry.id   AF-A0A968CPQ2-F1
#
_cell.length_a   1.000
_cell.length_b   1.000
_cell.length_c   1.000
_cell.angle_alpha   90.00
_cell.angle_beta   90.00
_cell.angle_gamma   90.00
#
_symmetry.space_group_name_H-M   'P 1'
#
loop_
_entity.id
_entity.type
_entity.pdbx_description
1 polymer ?
#
loop_
_entity_poly.entity_id
_entity_poly.type
_entity_poly.pdbx_seq_one_letter_code
_entity_poly.pdbx_strand_id
1 'polypeptide(L)'
;RFRQSPNEILIRCLEKDDFTEWNDWRVDNENRLISLKGAGLSNVNLAGADFSRIDFKAADLKNTNLAGADLSEANLIGADLSHANLFGADLWKADLTFANLRQANLKSAKLVKANLENAELVGITLESADLWKANLKGAKLISVI
;
A
#
# COMPACT_ATOMS: atom_id res chain seq x y z
N ARG A 1 7.60 30.08 3.19
CA ARG A 1 6.36 29.29 2.98
C ARG A 1 6.29 28.29 4.12
N PHE A 2 5.21 28.27 4.89
CA PHE A 2 5.10 27.48 6.12
C PHE A 2 5.48 26.02 5.85
N ARG A 3 6.46 25.50 6.61
CA ARG A 3 6.91 24.10 6.57
C ARG A 3 5.82 23.23 7.18
N GLN A 4 4.74 22.98 6.43
CA GLN A 4 3.72 22.05 6.88
C GLN A 4 4.33 20.66 6.97
N SER A 5 4.00 19.96 8.04
CA SER A 5 4.43 18.58 8.21
C SER A 5 3.69 17.69 7.20
N PRO A 6 4.29 16.58 6.74
CA PRO A 6 3.60 15.61 5.89
C PRO A 6 2.28 15.14 6.52
N ASN A 7 2.26 14.97 7.85
CA ASN A 7 1.05 14.52 8.55
C ASN A 7 -0.10 15.51 8.41
N GLU A 8 0.14 16.82 8.48
CA GLU A 8 -0.91 17.83 8.30
C GLU A 8 -1.43 17.84 6.86
N ILE A 9 -0.57 17.63 5.87
CA ILE A 9 -0.98 17.52 4.46
C ILE A 9 -1.84 16.28 4.27
N LEU A 10 -1.39 15.13 4.79
CA LEU A 10 -2.10 13.87 4.70
C LEU A 10 -3.49 13.95 5.35
N ILE A 11 -3.60 14.53 6.54
CA ILE A 11 -4.90 14.70 7.23
C ILE A 11 -5.85 15.53 6.37
N ARG A 12 -5.41 16.64 5.78
CA ARG A 12 -6.26 17.44 4.89
C ARG A 12 -6.67 16.71 3.61
N CYS A 13 -5.78 15.90 3.06
CA CYS A 13 -6.10 15.09 1.88
C CYS A 13 -7.18 14.04 2.21
N LEU A 14 -7.05 13.40 3.38
CA LEU A 14 -8.06 12.46 3.91
C LEU A 14 -9.41 13.14 4.15
N GLU A 15 -9.44 14.34 4.72
CA GLU A 15 -10.68 15.10 4.95
C GLU A 15 -11.40 15.49 3.65
N LYS A 16 -10.65 15.60 2.54
CA LYS A 16 -11.15 16.04 1.23
C LYS A 16 -11.34 14.90 0.22
N ASP A 17 -10.89 13.68 0.54
CA ASP A 17 -10.73 12.57 -0.40
C ASP A 17 -9.95 12.98 -1.68
N ASP A 18 -8.96 13.87 -1.55
CA ASP A 18 -8.15 14.40 -2.65
C ASP A 18 -6.67 14.44 -2.26
N PHE A 19 -5.86 13.67 -2.99
CA PHE A 19 -4.42 13.51 -2.76
C PHE A 19 -3.54 14.37 -3.67
N THR A 20 -4.11 15.33 -4.40
CA THR A 20 -3.33 16.24 -5.26
C THR A 20 -2.27 17.00 -4.45
N GLU A 21 -2.66 17.58 -3.30
CA GLU A 21 -1.72 18.32 -2.44
C GLU A 21 -0.62 17.41 -1.87
N TRP A 22 -0.96 16.18 -1.51
CA TRP A 22 -0.01 15.19 -1.05
C TRP A 22 0.98 14.79 -2.15
N ASN A 23 0.48 14.48 -3.35
CA ASN A 23 1.29 14.09 -4.50
C ASN A 23 2.21 15.23 -4.95
N ASP A 24 1.72 16.47 -5.01
CA ASP A 24 2.54 17.65 -5.31
C ASP A 24 3.67 17.81 -4.28
N TRP A 25 3.36 17.63 -2.99
CA TRP A 25 4.36 17.68 -1.94
C TRP A 25 5.38 16.53 -2.06
N ARG A 26 4.95 15.33 -2.45
CA ARG A 26 5.83 14.17 -2.65
C ARG A 26 6.83 14.38 -3.77
N VAL A 27 6.44 15.03 -4.87
CA VAL A 27 7.36 15.39 -5.97
C VAL A 27 8.57 16.18 -5.45
N ASP A 28 8.36 17.13 -4.54
CA ASP A 28 9.44 17.94 -3.95
C ASP A 28 10.18 17.21 -2.79
N ASN A 29 9.66 16.08 -2.31
CA ASN A 29 10.13 15.38 -1.09
C ASN A 29 10.35 13.88 -1.29
N GLU A 30 10.67 13.42 -2.51
CA GLU A 30 10.80 12.00 -2.88
C GLU A 30 11.75 11.21 -1.95
N ASN A 31 12.82 11.84 -1.48
CA ASN A 31 13.85 11.21 -0.64
C ASN A 31 13.60 11.37 0.87
N ARG A 32 12.47 11.98 1.25
CA ARG A 32 12.13 12.19 2.66
C ARG A 32 11.57 10.90 3.23
N LEU A 33 12.17 10.43 4.33
CA LEU A 33 11.65 9.31 5.09
C LEU A 33 10.40 9.75 5.85
N ILE A 34 9.32 9.01 5.64
CA ILE A 34 8.01 9.23 6.28
C ILE A 34 7.62 7.91 6.92
N SER A 35 7.16 7.96 8.17
CA SER A 35 6.67 6.79 8.88
C SER A 35 5.21 7.01 9.29
N LEU A 36 4.39 6.05 8.88
CA LEU A 36 3.00 5.83 9.26
C LEU A 36 2.86 4.47 9.93
N LYS A 37 3.92 4.04 10.65
CA LYS A 37 3.95 2.78 11.36
C LYS A 37 2.80 2.70 12.37
N GLY A 38 2.02 1.63 12.30
CA GLY A 38 0.87 1.44 13.17
C GLY A 38 -0.26 2.44 12.98
N ALA A 39 -0.26 3.23 11.90
CA ALA A 39 -1.33 4.18 11.63
C ALA A 39 -2.67 3.46 11.42
N GLY A 40 -3.74 4.02 11.98
CA GLY A 40 -5.12 3.58 11.74
C GLY A 40 -5.68 4.28 10.51
N LEU A 41 -5.62 3.61 9.37
CA LEU A 41 -6.04 4.10 8.05
C LEU A 41 -7.09 3.18 7.43
N SER A 42 -7.85 2.44 8.25
CA SER A 42 -8.91 1.57 7.78
C SER A 42 -10.12 2.35 7.28
N ASN A 43 -10.75 1.83 6.23
CA ASN A 43 -11.96 2.37 5.60
C ASN A 43 -11.81 3.79 5.01
N VAL A 44 -10.59 4.25 4.72
CA VAL A 44 -10.35 5.54 4.05
C VAL A 44 -10.09 5.37 2.55
N ASN A 45 -10.27 6.46 1.80
CA ASN A 45 -9.89 6.51 0.39
C ASN A 45 -8.46 7.05 0.25
N LEU A 46 -7.58 6.26 -0.35
CA LEU A 46 -6.17 6.52 -0.57
C LEU A 46 -5.78 6.35 -2.06
N ALA A 47 -6.78 6.32 -2.96
CA ALA A 47 -6.56 5.99 -4.36
C ALA A 47 -5.66 7.01 -5.07
N GLY A 48 -4.74 6.51 -5.91
CA GLY A 48 -3.82 7.31 -6.70
C GLY A 48 -2.78 8.12 -5.91
N ALA A 49 -2.70 7.94 -4.59
CA ALA A 49 -1.72 8.63 -3.75
C ALA A 49 -0.31 8.06 -3.94
N ASP A 50 0.69 8.94 -3.92
CA ASP A 50 2.11 8.56 -3.88
C ASP A 50 2.53 8.26 -2.44
N PHE A 51 2.58 6.97 -2.13
CA PHE A 51 3.06 6.43 -0.87
C PHE A 51 4.35 5.62 -1.03
N SER A 52 5.10 5.91 -2.10
CA SER A 52 6.39 5.29 -2.37
C SER A 52 7.35 5.46 -1.18
N ARG A 53 8.04 4.38 -0.81
CA ARG A 53 9.08 4.33 0.24
C ARG A 53 8.60 4.67 1.66
N ILE A 54 7.29 4.74 1.90
CA ILE A 54 6.76 5.04 3.23
C ILE A 54 6.77 3.80 4.12
N ASP A 55 7.05 4.01 5.40
CA ASP A 55 6.97 2.98 6.42
C ASP A 55 5.55 2.85 6.99
N PHE A 56 4.80 1.86 6.50
CA PHE A 56 3.48 1.43 6.98
C PHE A 56 3.55 0.16 7.85
N LYS A 57 4.71 -0.15 8.45
CA LYS A 57 4.84 -1.37 9.25
C LYS A 57 3.71 -1.47 10.28
N ALA A 58 3.03 -2.61 10.31
CA ALA A 58 1.89 -2.88 11.18
C ALA A 58 0.74 -1.86 11.13
N ALA A 59 0.61 -1.08 10.06
CA ALA A 59 -0.53 -0.17 9.87
C ALA A 59 -1.83 -0.97 9.65
N ASP A 60 -2.95 -0.39 10.09
CA ASP A 60 -4.29 -0.88 9.78
C ASP A 60 -4.78 -0.19 8.49
N LEU A 61 -4.80 -0.94 7.39
CA LEU A 61 -5.23 -0.53 6.05
C LEU A 61 -6.43 -1.40 5.60
N LYS A 62 -7.20 -1.91 6.57
CA LYS A 62 -8.35 -2.76 6.29
C LYS A 62 -9.45 -1.99 5.55
N ASN A 63 -10.04 -2.61 4.54
CA ASN A 63 -11.07 -2.01 3.67
C ASN A 63 -10.64 -0.69 2.99
N THR A 64 -9.34 -0.39 2.94
CA THR A 64 -8.84 0.87 2.40
C THR A 64 -8.81 0.82 0.88
N ASN A 65 -9.20 1.92 0.24
CA ASN A 65 -9.11 2.04 -1.21
C ASN A 65 -7.73 2.56 -1.62
N LEU A 66 -6.85 1.69 -2.10
CA LEU A 66 -5.50 1.99 -2.59
C LEU A 66 -5.39 1.81 -4.13
N ALA A 67 -6.51 1.91 -4.85
CA ALA A 67 -6.53 1.72 -6.29
C ALA A 67 -5.57 2.71 -6.99
N GLY A 68 -4.66 2.20 -7.80
CA GLY A 68 -3.66 2.98 -8.52
C GLY A 68 -2.66 3.74 -7.64
N ALA A 69 -2.63 3.50 -6.33
CA ALA A 69 -1.63 4.12 -5.44
C ALA A 69 -0.21 3.62 -5.78
N ASP A 70 0.78 4.49 -5.61
CA ASP A 70 2.18 4.11 -5.66
C ASP A 70 2.63 3.70 -4.25
N LEU A 71 2.89 2.41 -4.04
CA LEU A 71 3.44 1.81 -2.83
C LEU A 71 4.81 1.20 -3.11
N SER A 72 5.49 1.64 -4.17
CA SER A 72 6.80 1.14 -4.56
C SER A 72 7.81 1.34 -3.43
N GLU A 73 8.57 0.30 -3.14
CA GLU A 73 9.54 0.26 -2.04
C GLU A 73 8.95 0.54 -0.64
N ALA A 74 7.62 0.54 -0.47
CA ALA A 74 6.98 0.76 0.82
C ALA A 74 7.26 -0.40 1.78
N ASN A 75 7.39 -0.09 3.07
CA ASN A 75 7.50 -1.08 4.12
C ASN A 75 6.10 -1.35 4.71
N LEU A 76 5.50 -2.47 4.32
CA LEU A 76 4.18 -2.93 4.73
C LEU A 76 4.26 -4.18 5.62
N ILE A 77 5.40 -4.42 6.28
CA ILE A 77 5.61 -5.61 7.12
C ILE A 77 4.53 -5.68 8.19
N GLY A 78 3.78 -6.78 8.19
CA GLY A 78 2.70 -7.04 9.15
C GLY A 78 1.51 -6.08 9.08
N ALA A 79 1.38 -5.27 8.01
CA ALA A 79 0.21 -4.43 7.83
C ALA A 79 -1.05 -5.27 7.59
N ASP A 80 -2.20 -4.77 8.07
CA ASP A 80 -3.51 -5.37 7.75
C ASP A 80 -4.11 -4.67 6.53
N LEU A 81 -4.02 -5.34 5.38
CA LEU A 81 -4.60 -4.94 4.09
C LEU A 81 -5.83 -5.81 3.77
N SER A 82 -6.44 -6.45 4.76
CA SER A 82 -7.61 -7.30 4.50
C SER A 82 -8.73 -6.49 3.85
N HIS A 83 -9.30 -7.05 2.78
CA HIS A 83 -10.32 -6.40 1.94
C HIS A 83 -9.89 -5.07 1.28
N ALA A 84 -8.61 -4.72 1.29
CA ALA A 84 -8.15 -3.51 0.62
C ALA A 84 -8.33 -3.61 -0.91
N ASN A 85 -8.65 -2.49 -1.54
CA ASN A 85 -8.68 -2.39 -2.98
C ASN A 85 -7.32 -1.91 -3.50
N LEU A 86 -6.49 -2.81 -4.02
CA LEU A 86 -5.17 -2.53 -4.60
C LEU A 86 -5.20 -2.63 -6.14
N PHE A 87 -6.37 -2.43 -6.75
CA PHE A 87 -6.51 -2.49 -8.21
C PHE A 87 -5.50 -1.57 -8.90
N GLY A 88 -4.64 -2.13 -9.74
CA GLY A 88 -3.64 -1.36 -10.50
C GLY A 88 -2.56 -0.67 -9.65
N ALA A 89 -2.47 -0.95 -8.34
CA ALA A 89 -1.48 -0.33 -7.47
C ALA A 89 -0.04 -0.76 -7.85
N ASP A 90 0.92 0.14 -7.66
CA ASP A 90 2.33 -0.17 -7.84
C ASP A 90 2.93 -0.63 -6.50
N LEU A 91 3.34 -1.88 -6.41
CA LEU A 91 3.97 -2.48 -5.23
C LEU A 91 5.39 -2.95 -5.56
N TRP A 92 6.02 -2.35 -6.57
CA TRP A 92 7.38 -2.70 -6.98
C TRP A 92 8.34 -2.68 -5.80
N LYS A 93 8.99 -3.81 -5.52
CA LYS A 93 9.89 -3.99 -4.34
C LYS A 93 9.28 -3.66 -2.97
N ALA A 94 7.96 -3.56 -2.83
CA ALA A 94 7.36 -3.36 -1.52
C ALA A 94 7.65 -4.58 -0.61
N ASP A 95 7.83 -4.33 0.69
CA ASP A 95 7.99 -5.38 1.69
C ASP A 95 6.66 -5.64 2.41
N LEU A 96 5.99 -6.72 2.03
CA LEU A 96 4.71 -7.19 2.57
C LEU A 96 4.92 -8.43 3.47
N THR A 97 6.12 -8.63 4.03
CA THR A 97 6.39 -9.80 4.89
C THR A 97 5.39 -9.85 6.05
N PHE A 98 4.75 -11.00 6.29
CA PHE A 98 3.69 -11.19 7.29
C PHE A 98 2.44 -10.31 7.14
N ALA A 99 2.27 -9.60 6.03
CA ALA A 99 1.08 -8.78 5.82
C ALA A 99 -0.18 -9.65 5.66
N ASN A 100 -1.31 -9.15 6.14
CA ASN A 100 -2.63 -9.76 5.93
C ASN A 100 -3.28 -9.14 4.69
N LEU A 101 -3.36 -9.87 3.58
CA LEU A 101 -4.02 -9.42 2.35
C LEU A 101 -5.30 -10.22 2.07
N ARG A 102 -5.92 -10.81 3.10
CA ARG A 102 -7.12 -11.64 2.91
C ARG A 102 -8.20 -10.85 2.19
N GLN A 103 -8.73 -11.41 1.11
CA GLN A 103 -9.80 -10.83 0.29
C GLN A 103 -9.44 -9.47 -0.35
N ALA A 104 -8.15 -9.11 -0.43
CA ALA A 104 -7.71 -7.92 -1.15
C ALA A 104 -7.86 -8.08 -2.66
N ASN A 105 -8.19 -6.97 -3.34
CA ASN A 105 -8.22 -6.91 -4.79
C ASN A 105 -6.86 -6.49 -5.34
N LEU A 106 -6.09 -7.42 -5.91
CA LEU A 106 -4.78 -7.17 -6.51
C LEU A 106 -4.81 -7.22 -8.05
N LYS A 107 -6.00 -7.14 -8.66
CA LYS A 107 -6.11 -7.14 -10.12
C LYS A 107 -5.27 -6.02 -10.73
N SER A 108 -4.50 -6.36 -11.76
CA SER A 108 -3.57 -5.44 -12.45
C SER A 108 -2.48 -4.80 -11.58
N ALA A 109 -2.31 -5.23 -10.33
CA ALA A 109 -1.27 -4.70 -9.45
C ALA A 109 0.13 -5.11 -9.91
N LYS A 110 1.13 -4.25 -9.70
CA LYS A 110 2.54 -4.52 -10.03
C LYS A 110 3.29 -4.96 -8.78
N LEU A 111 3.50 -6.26 -8.62
CA LEU A 111 4.22 -6.87 -7.49
C LEU A 111 5.65 -7.28 -7.87
N VAL A 112 6.21 -6.69 -8.92
CA VAL A 112 7.55 -7.03 -9.41
C VAL A 112 8.58 -6.84 -8.30
N LYS A 113 9.30 -7.91 -7.97
CA LYS A 113 10.28 -7.97 -6.86
C LYS A 113 9.70 -7.67 -5.46
N ALA A 114 8.38 -7.66 -5.27
CA ALA A 114 7.77 -7.49 -3.95
C ALA A 114 8.11 -8.69 -3.04
N ASN A 115 8.26 -8.44 -1.75
CA ASN A 115 8.47 -9.48 -0.76
C ASN A 115 7.15 -9.82 -0.05
N LEU A 116 6.57 -10.97 -0.35
CA LEU A 116 5.32 -11.50 0.23
C LEU A 116 5.60 -12.68 1.17
N GLU A 117 6.82 -12.79 1.71
CA GLU A 117 7.18 -13.92 2.58
C GLU A 117 6.24 -13.99 3.80
N ASN A 118 5.64 -15.17 4.00
CA ASN A 118 4.65 -15.44 5.04
C ASN A 118 3.39 -14.54 5.02
N ALA A 119 3.09 -13.86 3.91
CA ALA A 119 1.86 -13.07 3.77
C ALA A 119 0.61 -13.97 3.69
N GLU A 120 -0.53 -13.46 4.16
CA GLU A 120 -1.83 -14.15 4.05
C GLU A 120 -2.58 -13.71 2.80
N LEU A 121 -2.63 -14.60 1.79
CA LEU A 121 -3.18 -14.34 0.45
C LEU A 121 -4.43 -15.18 0.19
N VAL A 122 -5.36 -15.19 1.16
CA VAL A 122 -6.60 -15.99 1.08
C VAL A 122 -7.73 -15.16 0.48
N GLY A 123 -8.34 -15.63 -0.60
CA GLY A 123 -9.46 -14.95 -1.26
C GLY A 123 -9.05 -13.76 -2.11
N ILE A 124 -7.76 -13.63 -2.45
CA ILE A 124 -7.28 -12.52 -3.28
C ILE A 124 -7.66 -12.73 -4.75
N THR A 125 -7.72 -11.62 -5.48
CA THR A 125 -7.83 -11.64 -6.95
C THR A 125 -6.53 -11.14 -7.58
N LEU A 126 -5.99 -11.91 -8.54
CA LEU A 126 -4.69 -11.62 -9.18
C LEU A 126 -4.77 -11.45 -10.71
N GLU A 127 -5.97 -11.28 -11.26
CA GLU A 127 -6.17 -11.10 -12.69
C GLU A 127 -5.26 -9.99 -13.24
N SER A 128 -4.40 -10.33 -14.21
CA SER A 128 -3.41 -9.43 -14.82
C SER A 128 -2.37 -8.81 -13.87
N ALA A 129 -2.21 -9.33 -12.65
CA ALA A 129 -1.16 -8.88 -11.74
C ALA A 129 0.23 -9.35 -12.21
N ASP A 130 1.24 -8.49 -12.09
CA ASP A 130 2.63 -8.84 -12.42
C ASP A 130 3.40 -9.23 -11.16
N LEU A 131 3.71 -10.52 -11.03
CA LEU A 131 4.46 -11.11 -9.92
C LEU A 131 5.92 -11.40 -10.26
N TRP A 132 6.49 -10.81 -11.32
CA TRP A 132 7.84 -11.16 -11.75
C TRP A 132 8.88 -10.92 -10.63
N LYS A 133 9.56 -12.01 -10.23
CA LYS A 133 10.53 -12.05 -9.12
C LYS A 133 9.96 -11.71 -7.75
N ALA A 134 8.64 -11.75 -7.56
CA ALA A 134 8.06 -11.66 -6.22
C ALA A 134 8.49 -12.85 -5.35
N ASN A 135 8.78 -12.60 -4.06
CA ASN A 135 9.08 -13.66 -3.10
C ASN A 135 7.78 -14.11 -2.41
N LEU A 136 7.34 -15.34 -2.66
CA LEU A 136 6.12 -15.92 -2.09
C LEU A 136 6.41 -17.01 -1.04
N LYS A 137 7.64 -17.10 -0.54
CA LYS A 137 8.04 -18.14 0.41
C LYS A 137 7.14 -18.12 1.64
N GLY A 138 6.50 -19.26 1.95
CA GLY A 138 5.61 -19.39 3.11
C GLY A 138 4.29 -18.62 3.01
N ALA A 139 4.02 -17.94 1.89
CA ALA A 139 2.76 -17.23 1.71
C ALA A 139 1.58 -18.23 1.67
N LYS A 140 0.49 -17.89 2.35
CA LYS A 140 -0.71 -18.74 2.45
C LYS A 140 -1.66 -18.44 1.29
N LEU A 141 -1.69 -19.31 0.29
CA LEU A 141 -2.57 -19.23 -0.89
C LEU A 141 -3.65 -20.31 -0.79
N ILE A 142 -4.82 -19.99 -0.22
CA ILE A 142 -5.91 -20.97 0.00
C ILE A 142 -7.06 -20.80 -1.00
N SER A 143 -7.17 -19.63 -1.63
CA SER A 143 -8.21 -19.34 -2.62
C SER A 143 -7.83 -18.13 -3.46
N VAL A 144 -7.14 -18.35 -4.57
CA VAL A 144 -6.87 -17.30 -5.57
C VAL A 144 -7.94 -17.41 -6.65
N ILE A 145 -8.63 -16.31 -6.93
CA ILE A 145 -9.66 -16.19 -7.97
C ILE A 145 -9.12 -15.33 -9.11
#